data_AF-A0A2M8Q7N8-F1
#
_entry.id   AF-A0A2M8Q7N8-F1
#
_cell.length_a   1.000
_cell.length_b   1.000
_cell.length_c   1.000
_cell.angle_alpha   90.00
_cell.angle_beta   90.00
_cell.angle_gamma   90.00
#
_symmetry.space_group_name_H-M   'P 1'
#
loop_
_entity.id
_entity.type
_entity.pdbx_description
1 polymer ?
#
loop_
_entity_poly.entity_id
_entity_poly.type
_entity_poly.pdbx_seq_one_letter_code
_entity_poly.pdbx_strand_id
1 'polypeptide(L)'
;MWLALLLVLLQFAVVVLRYAFGTSFIMMQEGVIYLHAILFMLSIGYTYLVDQHVRVDVLYAGWPPRRKALVDLLAVLVGVLP
;
A
#
# COMPACT_ATOMS: atom_id res chain seq x y z
N MET A 1 9.26 7.65 2.89
CA MET A 1 9.00 8.96 2.25
C MET A 1 9.71 9.11 0.91
N TRP A 2 10.99 8.77 0.76
CA TRP A 2 11.71 8.88 -0.53
C TRP A 2 11.08 8.10 -1.70
N LEU A 3 10.59 6.87 -1.47
CA LEU A 3 9.83 6.10 -2.47
C LEU A 3 8.54 6.80 -2.92
N ALA A 4 7.84 7.49 -2.00
CA ALA A 4 6.63 8.23 -2.33
C ALA A 4 6.95 9.43 -3.25
N LEU A 5 8.02 10.16 -2.94
CA LEU A 5 8.50 11.25 -3.78
C LEU A 5 8.87 10.75 -5.18
N LEU A 6 9.61 9.64 -5.26
CA LEU A 6 9.97 9.02 -6.53
C LEU A 6 8.74 8.59 -7.34
N LEU A 7 7.73 8.00 -6.68
CA LEU A 7 6.46 7.62 -7.32
C LEU A 7 5.75 8.84 -7.92
N VAL A 8 5.67 9.93 -7.15
CA VAL A 8 5.01 11.17 -7.60
C VAL A 8 5.77 11.78 -8.78
N LEU A 9 7.10 11.84 -8.73
CA LEU A 9 7.91 12.36 -9.83
C LEU A 9 7.79 11.50 -11.09
N LEU A 10 7.80 10.18 -10.95
CA LEU A 10 7.63 9.25 -12.08
C LEU A 10 6.23 9.39 -12.70
N GLN A 11 5.19 9.41 -11.87
CA GLN A 11 3.81 9.61 -12.33
C GLN A 11 3.64 10.98 -13.01
N PHE A 12 4.24 12.04 -12.44
CA PHE A 12 4.22 13.36 -13.04
C PHE A 12 4.90 13.37 -14.42
N ALA A 13 6.07 12.74 -14.54
CA ALA A 13 6.75 12.59 -15.82
C ALA A 13 5.88 11.85 -16.85
N VAL A 14 5.21 10.77 -16.44
CA VAL A 14 4.27 10.03 -17.31
C VAL A 14 3.14 10.94 -17.82
N VAL A 15 2.55 11.75 -16.94
CA VAL A 15 1.48 12.70 -17.29
C VAL A 15 2.01 13.78 -18.25
N VAL A 16 3.16 14.38 -17.97
CA VAL A 16 3.76 15.41 -18.83
C VAL A 16 4.08 14.85 -20.21
N LEU A 17 4.74 13.69 -20.30
CA LEU A 17 5.03 13.06 -21.59
C LEU A 17 3.77 12.74 -22.38
N ARG A 18 2.75 12.23 -21.71
CA ARG A 18 1.48 11.85 -22.35
C ARG A 18 0.70 13.04 -22.87
N TYR A 19 0.58 14.12 -22.10
CA TYR A 19 -0.29 15.25 -22.45
C TYR A 19 0.43 16.39 -23.16
N ALA A 20 1.70 16.68 -22.81
CA ALA A 20 2.46 17.76 -23.45
C ALA A 20 3.19 17.29 -24.72
N PHE A 21 3.68 16.04 -24.73
CA PHE A 21 4.48 15.50 -25.83
C PHE A 21 3.76 14.41 -26.65
N GLY A 22 2.58 13.97 -26.22
CA GLY A 22 1.81 12.91 -26.91
C GLY A 22 2.49 11.54 -26.91
N THR A 23 3.55 11.33 -26.10
CA THR A 23 4.31 10.08 -26.06
C THR A 23 3.98 9.28 -24.80
N SER A 24 4.03 7.96 -24.88
CA SER A 24 3.76 7.08 -23.74
C SER A 24 4.65 5.85 -23.78
N PHE A 25 5.34 5.58 -22.68
CA PHE A 25 6.22 4.44 -22.51
C PHE A 25 5.61 3.44 -21.55
N ILE A 26 5.45 2.19 -22.01
CA ILE A 26 4.90 1.08 -21.19
C ILE A 26 5.79 0.85 -19.96
N MET A 27 7.11 0.89 -20.13
CA MET A 27 8.06 0.70 -19.02
C MET A 27 7.88 1.71 -17.88
N MET A 28 7.51 2.97 -18.20
CA MET A 28 7.26 3.98 -17.16
C MET A 28 5.94 3.71 -16.42
N GLN A 29 4.91 3.25 -17.13
CA GLN A 29 3.62 2.90 -16.53
C GLN A 29 3.75 1.68 -15.61
N GLU A 30 4.44 0.63 -16.07
CA GLU A 30 4.77 -0.53 -15.25
C GLU A 30 5.66 -0.14 -14.06
N GLY A 31 6.63 0.74 -14.28
CA GLY A 31 7.47 1.31 -13.23
C GLY A 31 6.66 1.95 -12.11
N VAL A 32 5.62 2.73 -12.43
CA VAL A 32 4.72 3.32 -11.42
C VAL A 32 4.01 2.23 -10.61
N ILE A 33 3.49 1.20 -11.26
CA ILE A 33 2.78 0.10 -10.61
C ILE A 33 3.72 -0.65 -9.65
N TYR A 34 4.93 -1.00 -10.10
CA TYR A 34 5.90 -1.70 -9.27
C TYR A 34 6.37 -0.84 -8.10
N LEU A 35 6.62 0.46 -8.32
CA LEU A 35 7.04 1.37 -7.24
C LEU A 35 5.94 1.55 -6.20
N HIS A 36 4.68 1.60 -6.65
CA HIS A 36 3.52 1.65 -5.78
C HIS A 36 3.40 0.37 -4.94
N ALA A 37 3.54 -0.80 -5.56
CA ALA A 37 3.50 -2.09 -4.88
C ALA A 37 4.59 -2.21 -3.81
N ILE A 38 5.83 -1.82 -4.13
CA ILE A 38 6.94 -1.80 -3.17
C ILE A 38 6.63 -0.87 -1.99
N LEU A 39 6.15 0.35 -2.28
CA LEU A 39 5.79 1.31 -1.25
C LEU A 39 4.72 0.76 -0.32
N PHE A 40 3.67 0.15 -0.87
CA PHE A 40 2.58 -0.43 -0.10
C PHE A 40 3.07 -1.60 0.77
N MET A 41 3.80 -2.55 0.18
CA MET A 41 4.32 -3.74 0.89
C MET A 41 5.28 -3.39 2.02
N LEU A 42 6.12 -2.37 1.86
CA LEU A 42 6.99 -1.88 2.93
C LEU A 42 6.22 -1.10 4.00
N SER A 43 5.18 -0.36 3.61
CA SER A 43 4.42 0.48 4.55
C SER A 43 3.44 -0.32 5.38
N ILE A 44 2.84 -1.38 4.84
CA ILE A 44 1.79 -2.14 5.55
C ILE A 44 2.30 -2.84 6.80
N GLY A 45 3.51 -3.41 6.77
CA GLY A 45 4.13 -4.01 7.96
C GLY A 45 4.39 -2.99 9.06
N TYR A 46 4.84 -1.79 8.70
CA TYR A 46 5.05 -0.70 9.65
C TYR A 46 3.73 -0.18 10.24
N THR A 47 2.71 0.06 9.41
CA THR A 47 1.39 0.49 9.86
C THR A 47 0.75 -0.53 10.79
N TYR A 48 0.99 -1.82 10.56
CA TYR A 48 0.54 -2.90 11.43
C TYR A 48 1.29 -2.93 12.76
N LEU A 49 2.61 -2.71 12.76
CA LEU A 49 3.43 -2.64 13.98
C LEU A 49 3.00 -1.52 14.93
N VAL A 50 2.58 -0.37 14.39
CA VAL A 50 2.16 0.80 15.19
C VAL A 50 0.66 0.78 15.51
N ASP A 51 -0.04 -0.34 15.24
CA ASP A 51 -1.49 -0.49 15.41
C ASP A 51 -2.31 0.64 14.76
N GLN A 52 -1.77 1.27 13.70
CA GLN A 52 -2.44 2.31 12.91
C GLN A 52 -3.19 1.72 11.70
N HIS A 53 -3.23 0.39 11.58
CA HIS A 53 -4.08 -0.28 10.63
C HIS A 53 -5.55 -0.05 11.03
N VAL A 54 -6.42 0.27 10.07
CA VAL A 54 -7.84 0.53 10.34
C VAL A 54 -8.49 -0.75 10.84
N ARG A 55 -8.59 -0.92 12.15
CA ARG A 55 -9.34 -1.99 12.80
C ARG A 55 -10.72 -1.48 13.15
N VAL A 56 -11.72 -2.35 13.06
CA VAL A 56 -13.09 -2.02 13.47
C VAL A 56 -13.18 -2.19 14.98
N ASP A 57 -12.70 -1.21 15.74
CA ASP A 57 -12.53 -1.30 17.21
C ASP A 57 -13.82 -1.67 17.96
N VAL A 58 -14.99 -1.31 17.41
CA VAL A 58 -16.32 -1.67 17.94
C VAL A 58 -16.54 -3.18 18.02
N LEU A 59 -16.01 -3.96 17.06
CA LEU A 59 -16.11 -5.43 17.06
C LEU A 59 -15.11 -6.07 18.05
N TYR A 60 -13.99 -5.39 18.33
CA TYR A 60 -12.92 -5.91 19.17
C TYR A 60 -13.14 -5.66 20.67
N ALA A 61 -13.98 -4.70 21.07
CA ALA A 61 -14.14 -4.29 22.47
C ALA A 61 -14.51 -5.44 23.44
N GLY A 62 -15.24 -6.47 22.99
CA GLY A 62 -15.70 -7.58 23.83
C GLY A 62 -14.96 -8.92 23.65
N TRP A 63 -13.93 -8.99 22.80
CA TRP A 63 -13.31 -10.28 22.45
C TRP A 63 -12.14 -10.68 23.36
N PRO A 64 -12.00 -11.98 23.69
CA PRO A 64 -10.84 -12.47 24.42
C PRO A 64 -9.56 -12.33 23.57
N PRO A 65 -8.37 -12.19 24.20
CA PRO A 65 -7.10 -11.95 23.50
C PRO A 65 -6.80 -12.95 22.37
N ARG A 66 -7.17 -14.22 22.57
CA ARG A 66 -6.98 -15.27 21.57
C ARG A 66 -7.80 -15.08 20.29
N ARG A 67 -9.03 -14.56 20.40
CA ARG A 67 -9.88 -14.29 19.22
C ARG A 67 -9.36 -13.08 18.44
N LYS A 68 -8.92 -12.04 19.15
CA LYS A 68 -8.29 -10.86 18.54
C LYS A 68 -7.09 -11.26 17.69
N ALA A 69 -6.15 -12.00 18.29
CA ALA A 69 -4.94 -12.47 17.60
C ALA A 69 -5.25 -13.37 16.38
N LEU A 70 -6.30 -14.20 16.43
CA LEU A 70 -6.66 -15.09 15.33
C LEU A 70 -7.30 -14.32 14.15
N VAL A 71 -8.13 -13.32 14.44
CA VAL A 71 -8.72 -12.46 13.40
C VAL A 71 -7.67 -11.52 12.80
N ASP A 72 -6.80 -10.96 13.63
CA ASP A 72 -5.61 -10.20 13.21
C ASP A 72 -4.72 -11.03 12.26
N LEU A 73 -4.44 -12.29 12.61
CA LEU A 73 -3.67 -13.21 11.76
C LEU A 73 -4.38 -13.51 10.44
N LEU A 74 -5.67 -13.83 10.47
CA LEU A 74 -6.47 -14.09 9.25
C LEU A 74 -6.58 -12.85 8.36
N ALA A 75 -6.73 -11.66 8.95
CA ALA A 75 -6.80 -10.39 8.22
C ALA A 75 -5.49 -10.09 7.50
N VAL A 76 -4.33 -10.34 8.13
CA VAL A 76 -3.03 -10.23 7.47
C VAL A 76 -2.90 -11.28 6.35
N LEU A 77 -3.31 -12.52 6.61
CA LEU A 77 -3.11 -13.62 5.67
C LEU A 77 -4.01 -13.55 4.43
N VAL A 78 -5.18 -12.93 4.51
CA VAL A 78 -6.13 -12.77 3.39
C VAL A 78 -6.09 -11.36 2.77
N GLY A 79 -5.85 -10.34 3.60
CA GLY A 79 -5.91 -8.94 3.17
C GLY A 79 -4.55 -8.36 2.73
N VAL A 80 -3.44 -8.92 3.22
CA VAL A 80 -2.08 -8.45 2.92
C VAL A 80 -1.32 -9.44 2.05
N LEU A 81 -1.43 -10.74 2.35
CA LEU A 81 -0.96 -11.79 1.45
C LEU A 81 -2.09 -12.11 0.44
N PRO A 82 -1.82 -12.06 -0.88
CA PRO A 82 -2.80 -12.45 -1.90
C PRO A 82 -3.08 -13.96 -1.90
#